data_AF-A0A059CME1-F1
#
_entry.id   AF-A0A059CME1-F1
#
_cell.length_a   1.000
_cell.length_b   1.000
_cell.length_c   1.000
_cell.angle_alpha   90.00
_cell.angle_beta   90.00
_cell.angle_gamma   90.00
#
_symmetry.space_group_name_H-M   'P 1'
#
loop_
_entity.id
_entity.type
_entity.pdbx_description
1 polymer ?
#
loop_
_entity_poly.entity_id
_entity_poly.type
_entity_poly.pdbx_seq_one_letter_code
_entity_poly.pdbx_strand_id
1 'polypeptide(L)' 'FSSEFELFAVVTHAGKLDAGHYVTYLHLSNQWYKCDDAWITQVNENIVRAAQGYMMFYVQKMLYYRAS' A
#
# COMPACT_ATOMS: atom_id res chain seq x y z
N PHE A 1 0.41 -1.11 -26.69
CA PHE A 1 1.35 -1.21 -25.56
C PHE A 1 0.63 -0.81 -24.29
N SER A 2 0.14 -1.79 -23.51
CA SER A 2 -0.45 -1.51 -22.20
C SER A 2 0.70 -1.40 -21.20
N SER A 3 0.82 -0.25 -20.53
CA SER A 3 1.75 -0.12 -19.41
C SER A 3 1.12 -0.79 -18.20
N GLU A 4 1.60 -1.98 -17.84
CA GLU A 4 1.16 -2.66 -16.63
C GLU A 4 1.85 -2.05 -15.41
N PHE A 5 1.02 -1.52 -14.51
CA PHE A 5 1.44 -1.03 -13.20
C PHE A 5 0.95 -1.97 -12.11
N GLU A 6 1.75 -2.10 -11.06
CA GLU A 6 1.41 -2.84 -9.86
C GLU A 6 1.37 -1.89 -8.68
N LEU A 7 0.27 -1.92 -7.94
CA LEU A 7 0.14 -1.21 -6.68
C LEU A 7 0.96 -1.95 -5.63
N PHE A 8 1.92 -1.27 -5.01
CA PHE A 8 2.76 -1.90 -3.98
C PHE A 8 2.71 -1.20 -2.62
N ALA A 9 2.20 0.03 -2.55
CA ALA A 9 1.94 0.69 -1.27
C ALA A 9 0.71 1.59 -1.30
N VAL A 10 -0.06 1.60 -0.21
CA VAL A 10 -1.20 2.48 0.02
C VAL A 10 -1.02 3.15 1.39
N VAL A 11 -1.04 4.47 1.43
CA VAL A 11 -1.08 5.23 2.67
C VAL A 11 -2.51 5.66 2.92
N THR A 12 -2.98 5.48 4.14
CA THR A 12 -4.30 5.90 4.60
C THR A 12 -4.16 6.94 5.69
N HIS A 13 -5.17 7.80 5.81
CA HIS A 13 -5.26 8.80 6.85
C HIS A 13 -6.61 8.67 7.56
N ALA A 14 -6.58 8.51 8.88
CA ALA A 14 -7.77 8.48 9.73
C ALA A 14 -7.76 9.70 10.66
N GLY A 15 -8.67 10.64 10.43
CA GLY A 15 -8.78 11.85 11.25
C GLY A 15 -9.30 13.05 10.48
N LYS A 16 -9.03 14.23 11.02
CA LYS A 16 -9.33 15.55 10.44
C LYS A 16 -8.14 16.08 9.64
N LEU A 17 -8.36 17.14 8.89
CA LEU A 17 -7.32 17.76 8.06
C LEU A 17 -6.11 18.26 8.85
N ASP A 18 -6.29 18.64 10.12
CA ASP A 18 -5.27 19.19 11.02
C ASP A 18 -4.73 18.17 12.03
N ALA A 19 -5.37 17.01 12.18
CA ALA A 19 -4.97 15.98 13.12
C ALA A 19 -5.51 14.61 12.71
N GLY A 20 -4.66 13.60 12.69
CA GLY A 20 -5.07 12.23 12.44
C GLY A 20 -3.90 11.26 12.51
N HIS A 21 -4.14 10.06 12.04
CA HIS A 21 -3.19 8.95 12.07
C HIS A 21 -2.94 8.38 10.69
N TYR A 22 -1.68 8.15 10.36
CA TYR A 22 -1.27 7.58 9.09
C TYR A 22 -0.87 6.11 9.26
N VAL A 23 -1.38 5.27 8.37
CA VAL A 23 -1.01 3.85 8.30
C VAL A 23 -0.66 3.51 6.87
N THR A 24 0.36 2.68 6.71
CA THR A 24 0.79 2.19 5.39
C THR A 24 0.40 0.72 5.21
N TYR A 25 -0.20 0.39 4.07
CA TYR A 25 -0.31 -0.97 3.59
C TYR A 25 0.77 -1.22 2.55
N LEU A 26 1.60 -2.23 2.76
CA LEU A 26 2.73 -2.59 1.88
C LEU A 26 2.49 -3.97 1.27
N HIS A 27 2.66 -4.08 -0.05
CA HIS A 27 2.70 -5.35 -0.77
C HIS A 27 4.14 -5.82 -0.87
N LEU A 28 4.45 -6.95 -0.25
CA LEU A 28 5.77 -7.56 -0.29
C LEU A 28 5.63 -9.08 -0.40
N SER A 29 6.35 -9.67 -1.36
CA SER A 29 6.35 -11.13 -1.58
C SER A 29 4.95 -11.74 -1.69
N ASN A 30 4.08 -11.08 -2.47
CA ASN A 30 2.70 -11.50 -2.72
C ASN A 30 1.80 -11.54 -1.46
N GLN A 31 2.18 -10.77 -0.42
CA GLN A 31 1.44 -10.61 0.82
C GLN A 31 1.28 -9.13 1.15
N TRP A 32 0.17 -8.79 1.80
CA TRP A 32 -0.07 -7.43 2.26
C TRP A 32 0.20 -7.31 3.76
N TYR A 33 0.83 -6.20 4.14
CA TYR A 33 1.14 -5.88 5.52
C TYR A 33 0.59 -4.51 5.87
N LYS A 34 -0.13 -4.40 6.98
CA LYS A 34 -0.48 -3.13 7.62
C LYS A 34 0.65 -2.74 8.57
N CYS A 35 1.30 -1.64 8.29
CA CYS A 35 2.34 -0.99 9.09
C CYS A 35 1.71 0.18 9.84
N ASP A 36 1.47 -0.04 11.14
CA ASP A 36 0.84 0.90 12.07
C ASP A 36 1.86 1.24 13.17
N ASP A 37 2.63 2.29 12.95
CA ASP A 37 3.82 2.65 13.72
C ASP A 37 4.78 1.46 13.91
N ALA A 38 4.94 0.98 15.14
CA ALA A 38 5.80 -0.16 15.48
C ALA A 38 5.17 -1.53 15.17
N TRP A 39 3.89 -1.58 14.79
CA TRP A 39 3.13 -2.81 14.61
C TRP A 39 3.00 -3.15 13.14
N ILE A 40 3.62 -4.25 12.74
CA ILE A 40 3.52 -4.80 11.39
C ILE A 40 2.67 -6.07 11.45
N THR A 41 1.54 -6.05 10.74
CA THR A 41 0.58 -7.16 10.74
C THR A 41 0.23 -7.57 9.31
N GLN A 42 0.25 -8.86 9.02
CA GLN A 42 -0.21 -9.36 7.73
C GLN A 42 -1.74 -9.19 7.62
N VAL A 43 -2.21 -8.74 6.46
CA VAL A 43 -3.63 -8.50 6.17
C VAL A 43 -4.02 -9.08 4.83
N ASN A 44 -5.32 -9.37 4.66
CA ASN A 44 -5.86 -9.80 3.37
C ASN A 44 -5.99 -8.59 2.41
N GLU A 45 -5.82 -8.83 1.11
CA GLU A 45 -5.98 -7.79 0.06
C GLU A 45 -7.33 -7.08 0.14
N ASN A 46 -8.40 -7.78 0.51
CA ASN A 46 -9.74 -7.20 0.67
C ASN A 46 -9.77 -6.04 1.68
N ILE A 47 -8.93 -6.10 2.72
CA ILE A 47 -8.79 -5.01 3.71
C ILE A 47 -8.15 -3.79 3.06
N VAL A 48 -7.11 -3.99 2.26
CA VAL A 48 -6.40 -2.92 1.53
C VAL A 48 -7.31 -2.26 0.49
N ARG A 49 -8.10 -3.06 -0.24
CA ARG A 49 -9.08 -2.60 -1.24
C ARG A 49 -10.21 -1.77 -0.64
N ALA A 50 -10.62 -2.09 0.58
CA ALA A 50 -11.66 -1.34 1.30
C ALA A 50 -11.11 -0.09 2.00
N ALA A 51 -9.79 0.10 2.04
CA ALA A 51 -9.17 1.17 2.77
C ALA A 51 -9.38 2.53 2.07
N GLN A 52 -9.57 3.59 2.85
CA GLN A 52 -9.66 4.95 2.33
C GLN A 52 -8.25 5.46 1.97
N GLY A 53 -7.81 5.13 0.75
CA GLY A 53 -6.50 5.50 0.23
C GLY A 53 -6.33 7.02 0.14
N TYR A 54 -5.31 7.54 0.81
CA TYR A 54 -4.88 8.92 0.73
C TYR A 54 -3.76 9.10 -0.32
N MET A 55 -2.78 8.19 -0.33
CA MET A 55 -1.74 8.12 -1.36
C MET A 55 -1.58 6.68 -1.84
N MET A 56 -1.40 6.49 -3.15
CA MET A 56 -1.22 5.17 -3.78
C MET A 56 0.04 5.17 -4.64
N PHE A 57 0.93 4.20 -4.39
CA PHE A 57 2.21 4.08 -5.08
C PHE A 57 2.18 2.88 -6.02
N TYR A 58 2.38 3.18 -7.31
CA TYR A 58 2.42 2.20 -8.38
C TYR A 58 3.83 2.10 -8.94
N VAL A 59 4.26 0.89 -9.27
CA VAL A 59 5.49 0.62 -10.00
C VAL A 59 5.15 0.01 -11.36
N GLN A 60 5.90 0.38 -12.40
CA GLN A 60 5.76 -0.28 -13.71
C GLN A 60 6.33 -1.69 -13.62
N LYS A 61 5.54 -2.73 -13.94
CA LYS A 61 5.95 -4.15 -13.75
C LYS A 61 7.29 -4.49 -14.39
N MET A 62 7.54 -3.98 -15.59
CA MET A 62 8.81 -4.17 -16.31
C MET A 62 10.04 -3.70 -15.53
N LEU A 63 9.90 -2.68 -14.66
CA LEU A 63 10.98 -2.18 -13.82
C LEU A 63 11.09 -2.97 -12.50
N TYR A 64 9.95 -3.42 -11.95
CA TYR A 64 9.92 -4.19 -10.70
C TYR A 64 10.63 -5.54 -10.83
N TYR A 65 10.36 -6.30 -11.90
CA TYR A 65 11.04 -7.59 -12.15
C TYR A 65 12.54 -7.46 -12.40
N ARG A 66 13.04 -6.27 -12.77
CA ARG A 66 14.48 -6.05 -12.98
C ARG A 66 15.23 -5.75 -11.68
N ALA A 67 14.52 -5.37 -10.62
CA ALA A 67 15.08 -5.01 -9.33
C ALA A 67 14.90 -6.09 -8.25
N SER A 68 14.20 -7.19 -8.58
CA SER A 68 13.94 -8.34 -7.70
C SER A 68 14.88 -9.50 -7.97
#